data_AF-A0A7H0I3V5-F1
#
_entry.id   AF-A0A7H0I3V5-F1
#
_cell.length_a   1.000
_cell.length_b   1.000
_cell.length_c   1.000
_cell.angle_alpha   90.00
_cell.angle_beta   90.00
_cell.angle_gamma   90.00
#
_symmetry.space_group_name_H-M   'P 1'
#
loop_
_entity.id
_entity.type
_entity.pdbx_description
1 polymer ?
#
loop_
_entity_poly.entity_id
_entity_poly.type
_entity_poly.pdbx_seq_one_letter_code
_entity_poly.pdbx_strand_id
1 'polypeptide(L)'
;MALLTTVLVAMGLAVAVTPSASAASPCDTAPNWQQGAWYTAGNVVRYQGAYYIAEHDNPGYSPTISTWYWDPYNCGGGGNPQPGGFVVSEAQFNQMFPSRNSFYTYNGLTAALSAYPGFAKTGSDTVRKQEAAAFLANVSHETGGLVHIVEQNTANYPHYCDWSQPYGCPAGQAAYYGKGPIQLSWNFNYKAAGDALGIDLLNNPWLVQNDAAVAWKTGLWYWNTQSGPGSMTGHNAMVNGAGFGHTIRSINGSLECDGKNPAQVQSRVTKYQQFAQILGVPTGANLYC
;
A
#
# COMPACT_ATOMS: atom_id res chain seq x y z
N MET A 1 63.52 -38.05 29.96
CA MET A 1 62.25 -37.38 29.60
C MET A 1 62.23 -37.20 28.10
N ALA A 2 61.54 -38.07 27.38
CA ALA A 2 61.36 -37.96 25.93
C ALA A 2 59.90 -37.52 25.68
N LEU A 3 59.69 -36.34 25.10
CA LEU A 3 58.38 -35.84 24.73
C LEU A 3 57.97 -36.44 23.37
N LEU A 4 56.88 -37.21 23.35
CA LEU A 4 56.15 -37.55 22.14
C LEU A 4 55.24 -36.38 21.75
N THR A 5 55.41 -35.84 20.55
CA THR A 5 54.43 -34.95 19.90
C THR A 5 53.50 -35.77 19.01
N THR A 6 52.23 -35.86 19.37
CA THR A 6 51.15 -36.42 18.56
C THR A 6 50.60 -35.35 17.60
N VAL A 7 50.64 -35.63 16.31
CA VAL A 7 49.98 -34.84 15.25
C VAL A 7 48.58 -35.41 15.03
N LEU A 8 47.53 -34.62 15.29
CA LEU A 8 46.17 -34.94 14.87
C LEU A 8 45.95 -34.44 13.44
N VAL A 9 45.63 -35.36 12.54
CA VAL A 9 45.15 -35.06 11.18
C VAL A 9 43.62 -34.96 11.23
N ALA A 10 43.08 -33.78 10.90
CA ALA A 10 41.64 -33.58 10.73
C ALA A 10 41.23 -33.97 9.30
N MET A 11 40.43 -35.02 9.15
CA MET A 11 39.77 -35.37 7.89
C MET A 11 38.49 -34.54 7.75
N GLY A 12 38.46 -33.59 6.81
CA GLY A 12 37.25 -32.88 6.43
C GLY A 12 36.37 -33.74 5.51
N LEU A 13 35.13 -34.04 5.93
CA LEU A 13 34.10 -34.56 5.03
C LEU A 13 33.61 -33.42 4.12
N ALA A 14 33.84 -33.53 2.81
CA ALA A 14 33.17 -32.70 1.83
C ALA A 14 31.76 -33.23 1.58
N VAL A 15 30.74 -32.48 2.00
CA VAL A 15 29.35 -32.73 1.64
C VAL A 15 29.12 -32.18 0.24
N ALA A 16 28.89 -33.06 -0.73
CA ALA A 16 28.49 -32.67 -2.08
C ALA A 16 27.04 -32.18 -2.06
N VAL A 17 26.84 -30.87 -2.20
CA VAL A 17 25.52 -30.27 -2.40
C VAL A 17 25.15 -30.44 -3.87
N THR A 18 24.14 -31.26 -4.15
CA THR A 18 23.53 -31.32 -5.49
C THR A 18 22.62 -30.11 -5.68
N PRO A 19 22.70 -29.37 -6.81
CA PRO A 19 21.78 -28.28 -7.06
C PRO A 19 20.36 -28.84 -7.28
N SER A 20 19.41 -28.36 -6.49
CA SER A 20 17.99 -28.66 -6.66
C SER A 20 17.51 -28.07 -7.99
N ALA A 21 16.89 -28.88 -8.84
CA ALA A 21 16.24 -28.38 -10.06
C ALA A 21 15.13 -27.40 -9.68
N SER A 22 15.20 -26.17 -10.20
CA SER A 22 14.12 -25.18 -10.10
C SER A 22 12.87 -25.74 -10.79
N ALA A 23 11.72 -25.70 -10.10
CA ALA A 23 10.43 -26.01 -10.72
C ALA A 23 10.19 -25.08 -11.92
N ALA A 24 9.73 -25.64 -13.05
CA ALA A 24 9.41 -24.86 -14.24
C ALA A 24 8.32 -23.82 -13.94
N SER A 25 8.48 -22.61 -14.46
CA SER A 25 7.51 -21.53 -14.29
C SER A 25 6.20 -21.87 -15.02
N PRO A 26 5.02 -21.46 -14.52
CA PRO A 26 3.75 -21.60 -15.23
C PRO A 26 3.78 -21.02 -16.66
N CYS A 27 4.67 -20.07 -16.93
CA CYS A 27 4.87 -19.51 -18.27
C CYS A 27 5.61 -20.43 -19.24
N ASP A 28 6.50 -21.29 -18.74
CA ASP A 28 7.31 -22.18 -19.56
C ASP A 28 6.42 -23.18 -20.30
N THR A 29 5.29 -23.53 -19.68
CA THR A 29 4.31 -24.50 -20.18
C THR A 29 2.98 -23.86 -20.62
N ALA A 30 2.81 -22.54 -20.51
CA ALA A 30 1.55 -21.86 -20.83
C ALA A 30 1.17 -22.01 -22.33
N PRO A 31 0.03 -22.65 -22.65
CA PRO A 31 -0.43 -22.80 -24.03
C PRO A 31 -0.96 -21.47 -24.59
N ASN A 32 -1.07 -21.35 -25.92
CA ASN A 32 -1.81 -20.24 -26.53
C ASN A 32 -3.30 -20.33 -26.16
N TRP A 33 -3.92 -19.19 -25.84
CA TRP A 33 -5.36 -19.11 -25.59
C TRP A 33 -6.15 -19.52 -26.83
N GLN A 34 -7.26 -20.23 -26.61
CA GLN A 34 -8.17 -20.74 -27.62
C GLN A 34 -9.59 -20.29 -27.30
N GLN A 35 -10.29 -19.77 -28.30
CA GLN A 35 -11.66 -19.29 -28.16
C GLN A 35 -12.61 -20.42 -27.78
N GLY A 36 -13.39 -20.22 -26.71
CA GLY A 36 -14.39 -21.19 -26.25
C GLY A 36 -13.83 -22.41 -25.49
N ALA A 37 -12.51 -22.47 -25.25
CA ALA A 37 -11.91 -23.49 -24.39
C ALA A 37 -12.15 -23.16 -22.91
N TRP A 38 -12.41 -24.19 -22.08
CA TRP A 38 -12.56 -24.00 -20.65
C TRP A 38 -11.20 -23.84 -19.97
N TYR A 39 -11.09 -22.88 -19.05
CA TYR A 39 -9.90 -22.62 -18.24
C TYR A 39 -10.28 -22.56 -16.77
N THR A 40 -9.66 -23.40 -15.95
CA THR A 40 -9.84 -23.35 -14.49
C THR A 40 -9.06 -22.17 -13.91
N ALA A 41 -9.56 -21.59 -12.82
CA ALA A 41 -8.82 -20.57 -12.07
C ALA A 41 -7.37 -21.02 -11.80
N GLY A 42 -6.40 -20.15 -12.08
CA GLY A 42 -4.96 -20.42 -11.99
C GLY A 42 -4.30 -20.90 -13.30
N ASN A 43 -5.07 -21.25 -14.34
CA ASN A 43 -4.49 -21.57 -15.65
C ASN A 43 -3.82 -20.35 -16.29
N VAL A 44 -2.58 -20.51 -16.77
CA VAL A 44 -1.83 -19.47 -17.49
C VAL A 44 -1.85 -19.75 -18.99
N VAL A 45 -2.16 -18.75 -19.80
CA VAL A 45 -2.21 -18.83 -21.27
C VAL A 45 -1.43 -17.69 -21.93
N ARG A 46 -1.06 -17.86 -23.20
CA ARG A 46 -0.48 -16.83 -24.06
C ARG A 46 -1.53 -16.28 -25.01
N TYR A 47 -1.72 -14.97 -25.06
CA TYR A 47 -2.62 -14.32 -26.01
C TYR A 47 -1.99 -13.03 -26.53
N GLN A 48 -1.91 -12.91 -27.87
CA GLN A 48 -1.33 -11.74 -28.55
C GLN A 48 0.08 -11.34 -28.05
N GLY A 49 0.90 -12.32 -27.68
CA GLY A 49 2.28 -12.09 -27.21
C GLY A 49 2.41 -11.74 -25.72
N ALA A 50 1.31 -11.67 -24.97
CA ALA A 50 1.29 -11.50 -23.52
C ALA A 50 0.79 -12.77 -22.81
N TYR A 51 1.09 -12.90 -21.51
CA TYR A 51 0.59 -13.98 -20.67
C TYR A 51 -0.60 -13.50 -19.84
N TYR A 52 -1.54 -14.40 -19.57
CA TYR A 52 -2.70 -14.14 -18.73
C TYR A 52 -2.96 -15.33 -17.83
N ILE A 53 -3.44 -15.08 -16.61
CA ILE A 53 -3.90 -16.09 -15.66
C ILE A 53 -5.41 -15.97 -15.47
N ALA A 54 -6.09 -17.12 -15.41
CA ALA A 54 -7.52 -17.14 -15.10
C ALA A 54 -7.74 -16.85 -13.60
N GLU A 55 -8.47 -15.81 -13.23
CA GLU A 55 -8.80 -15.53 -11.81
C GLU A 55 -9.99 -16.36 -11.33
N HIS A 56 -10.87 -16.71 -12.27
CA HIS A 56 -12.05 -17.52 -12.06
C HIS A 56 -12.17 -18.56 -13.18
N ASP A 57 -12.96 -19.60 -12.92
CA ASP A 57 -13.30 -20.59 -13.95
C ASP A 57 -13.94 -19.88 -15.15
N ASN A 58 -13.35 -20.07 -16.32
CA ASN A 58 -13.64 -19.31 -17.51
C ASN A 58 -14.08 -20.24 -18.65
N PRO A 59 -15.30 -20.08 -19.20
CA PRO A 59 -15.81 -20.87 -20.31
C PRO A 59 -15.22 -20.51 -21.69
N GLY A 60 -14.10 -19.79 -21.73
CA GLY A 60 -13.39 -19.44 -22.96
C GLY A 60 -13.64 -18.03 -23.47
N TYR A 61 -14.00 -17.10 -22.59
CA TYR A 61 -13.99 -15.66 -22.90
C TYR A 61 -12.57 -15.17 -23.18
N SER A 62 -12.43 -14.10 -23.97
CA SER A 62 -11.12 -13.57 -24.39
C SER A 62 -10.37 -12.87 -23.24
N PRO A 63 -9.03 -13.03 -23.13
CA PRO A 63 -8.19 -12.33 -22.15
C PRO A 63 -8.21 -10.81 -22.17
N THR A 64 -8.75 -10.22 -23.23
CA THR A 64 -8.79 -8.75 -23.40
C THR A 64 -10.20 -8.16 -23.27
N ILE A 65 -11.25 -9.01 -23.21
CA ILE A 65 -12.64 -8.55 -23.15
C ILE A 65 -13.15 -8.45 -21.71
N SER A 66 -12.65 -9.30 -20.81
CA SER A 66 -13.13 -9.34 -19.43
C SER A 66 -11.98 -9.52 -18.44
N THR A 67 -11.71 -8.46 -17.68
CA THR A 67 -10.79 -8.46 -16.54
C THR A 67 -11.37 -9.19 -15.32
N TRP A 68 -12.60 -9.71 -15.40
CA TRP A 68 -13.17 -10.57 -14.36
C TRP A 68 -12.63 -11.99 -14.47
N TYR A 69 -12.44 -12.50 -15.69
CA TYR A 69 -11.96 -13.87 -15.86
C TYR A 69 -10.44 -13.95 -16.03
N TRP A 70 -9.83 -12.92 -16.60
CA TRP A 70 -8.43 -12.94 -17.00
C TRP A 70 -7.65 -11.76 -16.47
N ASP A 71 -6.42 -12.05 -16.11
CA ASP A 71 -5.52 -11.10 -15.51
C ASP A 71 -4.13 -11.18 -16.16
N PRO A 72 -3.46 -10.06 -16.49
CA PRO A 72 -2.12 -10.11 -17.06
C PRO A 72 -1.13 -10.82 -16.14
N TYR A 73 -0.36 -11.76 -16.70
CA TYR A 73 0.60 -12.57 -15.94
C TYR A 73 2.04 -12.22 -16.35
N ASN A 74 2.95 -12.13 -15.36
CA ASN A 74 4.37 -11.90 -15.62
C ASN A 74 5.19 -13.11 -15.15
N CYS A 75 6.10 -13.56 -16.00
CA CYS A 75 6.87 -14.78 -15.83
C CYS A 75 8.11 -14.60 -14.94
N GLY A 76 8.45 -13.36 -14.58
CA GLY A 76 9.62 -13.01 -13.78
C GLY A 76 9.36 -13.08 -12.27
N GLY A 77 9.03 -14.24 -11.71
CA GLY A 77 9.16 -14.58 -10.28
C GLY A 77 8.49 -13.67 -9.22
N GLY A 78 7.74 -12.64 -9.61
CA GLY A 78 6.97 -11.77 -8.75
C GLY A 78 5.54 -11.70 -9.30
N GLY A 79 4.56 -11.97 -8.44
CA GLY A 79 3.15 -12.08 -8.81
C GLY A 79 2.61 -10.94 -9.69
N ASN A 80 1.52 -11.25 -10.40
CA ASN A 80 0.81 -10.45 -11.41
C ASN A 80 1.00 -8.92 -11.35
N PRO A 81 1.26 -8.28 -12.51
CA PRO A 81 0.78 -6.94 -12.77
C PRO A 81 -0.75 -6.97 -12.92
N GLN A 82 -1.45 -6.55 -11.87
CA GLN A 82 -2.92 -6.50 -11.79
C GLN A 82 -3.52 -5.37 -12.66
N PRO A 83 -4.83 -5.39 -12.96
CA PRO A 83 -5.49 -4.42 -13.84
C PRO A 83 -5.27 -2.98 -13.32
N GLY A 84 -4.64 -2.13 -14.15
CA GLY A 84 -4.29 -0.74 -13.81
C GLY A 84 -2.82 -0.49 -13.41
N GLY A 85 -2.01 -1.54 -13.30
CA GLY A 85 -0.57 -1.43 -13.05
C GLY A 85 -0.24 -0.97 -11.62
N PHE A 86 -1.11 -1.29 -10.64
CA PHE A 86 -0.80 -1.11 -9.22
C PHE A 86 -0.05 -2.33 -8.69
N VAL A 87 0.89 -2.11 -7.77
CA VAL A 87 1.83 -3.15 -7.28
C VAL A 87 1.28 -3.99 -6.12
N VAL A 88 0.06 -3.72 -5.68
CA VAL A 88 -0.66 -4.47 -4.63
C VAL A 88 -1.89 -5.08 -5.28
N SER A 89 -2.03 -6.39 -5.27
CA SER A 89 -3.22 -7.09 -5.78
C SER A 89 -4.42 -6.94 -4.85
N GLU A 90 -5.63 -7.22 -5.35
CA GLU A 90 -6.82 -7.25 -4.51
C GLU A 90 -6.68 -8.30 -3.39
N ALA A 91 -6.12 -9.47 -3.69
CA ALA A 91 -5.85 -10.51 -2.71
C ALA A 91 -4.89 -10.03 -1.60
N GLN A 92 -3.82 -9.31 -1.96
CA GLN A 92 -2.90 -8.72 -0.99
C GLN A 92 -3.57 -7.62 -0.17
N PHE A 93 -4.38 -6.77 -0.80
CA PHE A 93 -5.16 -5.76 -0.10
C PHE A 93 -6.13 -6.41 0.92
N ASN A 94 -6.81 -7.50 0.54
CA ASN A 94 -7.67 -8.27 1.43
C ASN A 94 -6.88 -8.92 2.58
N GLN A 95 -5.66 -9.40 2.32
CA GLN A 95 -4.77 -9.94 3.35
C GLN A 95 -4.28 -8.85 4.34
N MET A 96 -4.01 -7.64 3.84
CA MET A 96 -3.62 -6.49 4.64
C MET A 96 -4.77 -5.99 5.53
N PHE A 97 -6.00 -6.09 5.05
CA PHE A 97 -7.20 -5.51 5.66
C PHE A 97 -8.37 -6.51 5.77
N PRO A 98 -8.23 -7.58 6.57
CA PRO A 98 -9.22 -8.66 6.63
C PRO A 98 -10.52 -8.26 7.33
N SER A 99 -10.48 -7.25 8.21
CA SER A 99 -11.64 -6.80 9.00
C SER A 99 -12.13 -5.42 8.61
N ARG A 100 -11.73 -4.91 7.43
CA ARG A 100 -12.08 -3.54 7.01
C ARG A 100 -13.59 -3.35 6.89
N ASN A 101 -14.01 -2.10 7.05
CA ASN A 101 -15.34 -1.66 6.68
C ASN A 101 -15.53 -1.81 5.15
N SER A 102 -16.72 -2.24 4.72
CA SER A 102 -17.07 -2.42 3.30
C SER A 102 -17.00 -1.13 2.48
N PHE A 103 -17.02 0.04 3.14
CA PHE A 103 -16.73 1.35 2.53
C PHE A 103 -15.39 1.36 1.79
N TYR A 104 -14.35 0.75 2.38
CA TYR A 104 -13.02 0.75 1.79
C TYR A 104 -12.84 -0.42 0.82
N THR A 105 -13.25 -0.19 -0.43
CA THR A 105 -13.08 -1.17 -1.51
C THR A 105 -11.70 -1.04 -2.17
N TYR A 106 -11.18 -2.15 -2.69
CA TYR A 106 -9.97 -2.15 -3.51
C TYR A 106 -10.18 -1.32 -4.80
N ASN A 107 -11.34 -1.45 -5.43
CA ASN A 107 -11.73 -0.62 -6.58
C ASN A 107 -11.73 0.89 -6.25
N GLY A 108 -12.16 1.28 -5.05
CA GLY A 108 -12.09 2.67 -4.61
C GLY A 108 -10.65 3.18 -4.54
N LEU A 109 -9.72 2.35 -4.06
CA LEU A 109 -8.30 2.68 -4.02
C LEU A 109 -7.74 2.80 -5.45
N THR A 110 -7.95 1.80 -6.29
CA THR A 110 -7.38 1.77 -7.65
C THR A 110 -7.93 2.89 -8.54
N ALA A 111 -9.23 3.22 -8.42
CA ALA A 111 -9.82 4.36 -9.11
C ALA A 111 -9.18 5.70 -8.70
N ALA A 112 -8.77 5.84 -7.43
CA ALA A 112 -8.14 7.05 -6.91
C ALA A 112 -6.68 7.22 -7.36
N LEU A 113 -5.96 6.15 -7.74
CA LEU A 113 -4.55 6.20 -8.12
C LEU A 113 -4.27 7.15 -9.29
N SER A 114 -5.23 7.32 -10.19
CA SER A 114 -5.12 8.24 -11.33
C SER A 114 -4.92 9.71 -10.92
N ALA A 115 -5.33 10.10 -9.71
CA ALA A 115 -5.12 11.45 -9.18
C ALA A 115 -3.64 11.75 -8.88
N TYR A 116 -2.82 10.70 -8.66
CA TYR A 116 -1.41 10.82 -8.32
C TYR A 116 -0.58 9.78 -9.11
N PRO A 117 -0.30 10.02 -10.40
CA PRO A 117 0.28 9.01 -11.28
C PRO A 117 1.71 8.55 -10.91
N GLY A 118 2.43 9.30 -10.07
CA GLY A 118 3.74 8.90 -9.54
C GLY A 118 3.67 7.93 -8.36
N PHE A 119 2.56 7.90 -7.62
CA PHE A 119 2.39 7.05 -6.45
C PHE A 119 2.50 5.57 -6.82
N ALA A 120 3.41 4.86 -6.16
CA ALA A 120 3.74 3.46 -6.39
C ALA A 120 4.08 3.12 -7.86
N LYS A 121 4.53 4.12 -8.63
CA LYS A 121 4.99 3.99 -10.03
C LYS A 121 6.39 4.56 -10.28
N THR A 122 6.96 5.25 -9.29
CA THR A 122 8.32 5.81 -9.34
C THR A 122 9.36 4.85 -8.77
N GLY A 123 10.55 4.76 -9.39
CA GLY A 123 11.65 3.90 -8.93
C GLY A 123 11.54 2.45 -9.37
N SER A 124 12.33 1.57 -8.74
CA SER A 124 12.32 0.12 -9.00
C SER A 124 11.04 -0.51 -8.45
N ASP A 125 10.72 -1.73 -8.88
CA ASP A 125 9.57 -2.49 -8.34
C ASP A 125 9.64 -2.68 -6.82
N THR A 126 10.85 -2.80 -6.26
CA THR A 126 11.06 -2.81 -4.81
C THR A 126 10.61 -1.49 -4.17
N VAL A 127 11.03 -0.34 -4.70
CA VAL A 127 10.65 0.98 -4.18
C VAL A 127 9.15 1.22 -4.32
N ARG A 128 8.55 0.84 -5.44
CA ARG A 128 7.10 0.96 -5.68
C ARG A 128 6.29 0.17 -4.64
N LYS A 129 6.69 -1.08 -4.36
CA LYS A 129 6.05 -1.93 -3.34
C LYS A 129 6.31 -1.41 -1.92
N GLN A 130 7.51 -0.91 -1.63
CA GLN A 130 7.82 -0.28 -0.35
C GLN A 130 6.93 0.95 -0.12
N GLU A 131 6.78 1.81 -1.12
CA GLU A 131 5.90 2.98 -1.02
C GLU A 131 4.45 2.56 -0.77
N ALA A 132 3.92 1.61 -1.54
CA ALA A 132 2.56 1.12 -1.36
C ALA A 132 2.35 0.52 0.04
N ALA A 133 3.29 -0.31 0.51
CA ALA A 133 3.25 -0.86 1.87
C ALA A 133 3.32 0.24 2.93
N ALA A 134 4.15 1.26 2.75
CA ALA A 134 4.30 2.36 3.70
C ALA A 134 3.05 3.23 3.79
N PHE A 135 2.44 3.56 2.66
CA PHE A 135 1.17 4.28 2.62
C PHE A 135 0.07 3.47 3.31
N LEU A 136 -0.14 2.22 2.90
CA LEU A 136 -1.18 1.36 3.45
C LEU A 136 -0.96 1.06 4.94
N ALA A 137 0.28 0.95 5.40
CA ALA A 137 0.58 0.72 6.80
C ALA A 137 0.22 1.91 7.69
N ASN A 138 0.52 3.13 7.22
CA ASN A 138 0.08 4.34 7.92
C ASN A 138 -1.45 4.47 7.89
N VAL A 139 -2.09 4.21 6.75
CA VAL A 139 -3.56 4.16 6.64
C VAL A 139 -4.15 3.16 7.64
N SER A 140 -3.57 1.96 7.73
CA SER A 140 -3.97 0.96 8.71
C SER A 140 -3.82 1.46 10.15
N HIS A 141 -2.80 2.24 10.45
CA HIS A 141 -2.61 2.79 11.79
C HIS A 141 -3.67 3.84 12.12
N GLU A 142 -3.93 4.78 11.19
CA GLU A 142 -4.93 5.86 11.39
C GLU A 142 -6.36 5.32 11.59
N THR A 143 -6.70 4.20 10.95
CA THR A 143 -8.09 3.73 10.82
C THR A 143 -8.38 2.44 11.59
N GLY A 144 -7.40 1.90 12.32
CA GLY A 144 -7.53 0.58 12.96
C GLY A 144 -7.68 -0.55 11.94
N GLY A 145 -6.94 -0.49 10.83
CA GLY A 145 -7.01 -1.48 9.75
C GLY A 145 -8.22 -1.28 8.84
N LEU A 146 -8.54 -0.03 8.52
CA LEU A 146 -9.70 0.38 7.72
C LEU A 146 -11.06 0.00 8.35
N VAL A 147 -11.10 -0.24 9.66
CA VAL A 147 -12.36 -0.48 10.39
C VAL A 147 -13.15 0.82 10.53
N HIS A 148 -12.45 1.93 10.78
CA HIS A 148 -13.06 3.22 11.05
C HIS A 148 -13.04 4.12 9.82
N ILE A 149 -14.22 4.65 9.47
CA ILE A 149 -14.38 5.68 8.42
C ILE A 149 -14.18 7.08 9.00
N VAL A 150 -14.52 7.25 10.28
CA VAL A 150 -14.52 8.54 10.97
C VAL A 150 -13.81 8.41 12.31
N GLU A 151 -13.34 9.52 12.85
CA GLU A 151 -12.81 9.61 14.21
C GLU A 151 -13.85 9.12 15.24
N GLN A 152 -13.42 8.29 16.19
CA GLN A 152 -14.32 7.65 17.14
C GLN A 152 -14.67 8.54 18.33
N ASN A 153 -13.77 9.41 18.77
CA ASN A 153 -14.03 10.30 19.88
C ASN A 153 -14.82 11.54 19.43
N THR A 154 -16.14 11.42 19.40
CA THR A 154 -17.04 12.49 18.91
C THR A 154 -16.97 13.77 19.75
N ALA A 155 -16.50 13.70 21.00
CA ALA A 155 -16.28 14.88 21.84
C ALA A 155 -15.22 15.83 21.25
N ASN A 156 -14.28 15.30 20.45
CA ASN A 156 -13.23 16.10 19.82
C ASN A 156 -13.72 16.86 18.58
N TYR A 157 -14.87 16.51 17.99
CA TYR A 157 -15.28 17.02 16.69
C TYR A 157 -15.29 18.56 16.59
N PRO A 158 -15.73 19.31 17.62
CA PRO A 158 -15.71 20.78 17.60
C PRO A 158 -14.31 21.42 17.64
N HIS A 159 -13.24 20.65 17.87
CA HIS A 159 -11.86 21.16 17.96
C HIS A 159 -11.26 21.47 16.59
N TYR A 160 -11.72 20.80 15.53
CA TYR A 160 -11.08 20.82 14.21
C TYR A 160 -11.51 22.00 13.33
N CYS A 161 -11.98 23.08 13.95
CA CYS A 161 -12.33 24.32 13.27
C CYS A 161 -11.35 25.42 13.70
N ASP A 162 -10.44 25.76 12.79
CA ASP A 162 -9.57 26.93 12.96
C ASP A 162 -10.27 28.18 12.42
N TRP A 163 -10.81 28.99 13.33
CA TRP A 163 -11.47 30.26 13.03
C TRP A 163 -10.50 31.37 12.60
N SER A 164 -9.19 31.17 12.72
CA SER A 164 -8.21 32.13 12.18
C SER A 164 -8.10 32.08 10.65
N GLN A 165 -8.61 31.02 10.04
CA GLN A 165 -8.66 30.89 8.58
C GLN A 165 -9.70 31.85 7.99
N PRO A 166 -9.39 32.58 6.89
CA PRO A 166 -10.29 33.60 6.34
C PRO A 166 -11.62 33.04 5.79
N TYR A 167 -11.66 31.74 5.46
CA TYR A 167 -12.84 31.04 5.00
C TYR A 167 -13.65 30.37 6.13
N GLY A 168 -13.17 30.42 7.38
CA GLY A 168 -13.84 29.86 8.55
C GLY A 168 -14.21 28.38 8.39
N CYS A 169 -15.40 28.03 8.86
CA CYS A 169 -15.91 26.67 8.96
C CYS A 169 -17.34 26.58 8.41
N PRO A 170 -17.55 26.75 7.10
CA PRO A 170 -18.87 26.89 6.50
C PRO A 170 -19.75 25.63 6.63
N ALA A 171 -19.15 24.44 6.76
CA ALA A 171 -19.89 23.21 7.03
C ALA A 171 -20.29 23.04 8.51
N GLY A 172 -19.87 23.96 9.38
CA GLY A 172 -20.10 23.95 10.82
C GLY A 172 -18.84 23.64 11.64
N GLN A 173 -18.81 24.13 12.89
CA GLN A 173 -17.66 24.00 13.79
C GLN A 173 -17.24 22.54 14.02
N ALA A 174 -18.19 21.61 14.08
CA ALA A 174 -17.96 20.20 14.35
C ALA A 174 -17.93 19.33 13.08
N ALA A 175 -17.65 19.90 11.90
CA ALA A 175 -17.73 19.18 10.62
C ALA A 175 -16.38 18.61 10.13
N TYR A 176 -15.26 19.10 10.65
CA TYR A 176 -13.90 18.82 10.12
C TYR A 176 -13.09 17.82 10.95
N TYR A 177 -13.77 16.96 11.71
CA TYR A 177 -13.18 15.80 12.39
C TYR A 177 -12.56 14.79 11.41
N GLY A 178 -11.75 13.86 11.93
CA GLY A 178 -11.03 12.88 11.12
C GLY A 178 -11.94 12.00 10.27
N LYS A 179 -11.68 11.92 8.96
CA LYS A 179 -12.38 11.03 8.01
C LYS A 179 -11.43 10.36 7.03
N GLY A 180 -11.82 9.17 6.57
CA GLY A 180 -11.15 8.46 5.49
C GLY A 180 -9.79 7.87 5.89
N PRO A 181 -9.00 7.41 4.91
CA PRO A 181 -7.85 6.54 5.14
C PRO A 181 -6.68 7.22 5.88
N ILE A 182 -6.60 8.55 5.85
CA ILE A 182 -5.59 9.32 6.60
C ILE A 182 -6.19 10.12 7.77
N GLN A 183 -7.46 9.86 8.10
CA GLN A 183 -8.20 10.61 9.13
C GLN A 183 -8.08 12.14 8.91
N LEU A 184 -8.36 12.59 7.69
CA LEU A 184 -8.27 14.00 7.29
C LEU A 184 -9.05 14.88 8.29
N SER A 185 -8.35 15.79 8.93
CA SER A 185 -8.86 16.62 10.03
C SER A 185 -8.48 18.08 9.80
N TRP A 186 -9.24 19.02 10.38
CA TRP A 186 -9.09 20.49 10.27
C TRP A 186 -9.60 21.12 8.97
N ASN A 187 -10.40 22.18 9.11
CA ASN A 187 -10.96 22.96 7.99
C ASN A 187 -9.92 23.37 6.93
N PHE A 188 -8.71 23.75 7.33
CA PHE A 188 -7.65 24.10 6.37
C PHE A 188 -7.15 22.91 5.54
N ASN A 189 -7.11 21.70 6.10
CA ASN A 189 -6.74 20.51 5.32
C ASN A 189 -7.86 20.10 4.37
N TYR A 190 -9.12 20.19 4.79
CA TYR A 190 -10.27 19.97 3.89
C TYR A 190 -10.26 20.97 2.74
N LYS A 191 -9.98 22.25 3.00
CA LYS A 191 -9.82 23.26 1.96
C LYS A 191 -8.68 22.92 0.99
N ALA A 192 -7.49 22.65 1.50
CA ALA A 192 -6.32 22.37 0.67
C ALA A 192 -6.46 21.08 -0.15
N ALA A 193 -7.02 20.02 0.44
CA ALA A 193 -7.32 18.77 -0.27
C ALA A 193 -8.38 19.00 -1.35
N GLY A 194 -9.44 19.75 -1.02
CA GLY A 194 -10.51 20.06 -1.95
C GLY A 194 -10.04 20.84 -3.17
N ASP A 195 -9.22 21.88 -2.95
CA ASP A 195 -8.62 22.67 -4.02
C ASP A 195 -7.76 21.82 -4.96
N ALA A 196 -6.91 20.96 -4.39
CA ALA A 196 -6.01 20.10 -5.17
C ALA A 196 -6.75 19.03 -5.98
N LEU A 197 -7.88 18.54 -5.47
CA LEU A 197 -8.67 17.47 -6.08
C LEU A 197 -9.80 17.98 -6.98
N GLY A 198 -10.09 19.29 -6.96
CA GLY A 198 -11.23 19.88 -7.64
C GLY A 198 -12.58 19.48 -7.04
N ILE A 199 -12.63 19.26 -5.72
CA ILE A 199 -13.81 18.79 -4.98
C ILE A 199 -14.04 19.74 -3.80
N ASP A 200 -15.24 20.29 -3.64
CA ASP A 200 -15.51 21.22 -2.53
C ASP A 200 -15.68 20.49 -1.18
N LEU A 201 -14.56 20.10 -0.60
CA LEU A 201 -14.49 19.42 0.68
C LEU A 201 -14.62 20.38 1.87
N LEU A 202 -14.44 21.69 1.67
CA LEU A 202 -14.64 22.67 2.74
C LEU A 202 -16.13 22.83 3.06
N ASN A 203 -16.98 22.94 2.05
CA ASN A 203 -18.43 23.05 2.26
C ASN A 203 -19.12 21.68 2.38
N ASN A 204 -18.53 20.62 1.83
CA ASN A 204 -19.08 19.27 1.92
C ASN A 204 -18.04 18.23 2.42
N PRO A 205 -17.58 18.35 3.68
CA PRO A 205 -16.58 17.44 4.24
C PRO A 205 -17.08 16.00 4.38
N TRP A 206 -18.40 15.77 4.37
CA TRP A 206 -18.96 14.42 4.45
C TRP A 206 -18.71 13.56 3.21
N LEU A 207 -18.29 14.14 2.08
CA LEU A 207 -17.86 13.35 0.93
C LEU A 207 -16.73 12.37 1.28
N VAL A 208 -15.83 12.76 2.19
CA VAL A 208 -14.71 11.89 2.62
C VAL A 208 -15.17 10.65 3.38
N GLN A 209 -16.38 10.64 3.95
CA GLN A 209 -16.95 9.46 4.64
C GLN A 209 -18.08 8.77 3.85
N ASN A 210 -18.54 9.37 2.74
CA ASN A 210 -19.68 8.87 1.97
C ASN A 210 -19.27 8.40 0.56
N ASP A 211 -18.12 8.84 0.04
CA ASP A 211 -17.57 8.42 -1.25
C ASP A 211 -16.16 7.84 -1.04
N ALA A 212 -16.02 6.54 -1.31
CA ALA A 212 -14.78 5.82 -1.11
C ALA A 212 -13.64 6.31 -2.00
N ALA A 213 -13.94 6.72 -3.25
CA ALA A 213 -12.92 7.23 -4.16
C ALA A 213 -12.44 8.61 -3.70
N VAL A 214 -13.34 9.47 -3.20
CA VAL A 214 -12.96 10.74 -2.57
C VAL A 214 -12.10 10.50 -1.33
N ALA A 215 -12.47 9.56 -0.47
CA ALA A 215 -11.68 9.19 0.71
C ALA A 215 -10.25 8.76 0.33
N TRP A 216 -10.11 7.87 -0.65
CA TRP A 216 -8.79 7.44 -1.12
C TRP A 216 -7.98 8.58 -1.75
N LYS A 217 -8.63 9.46 -2.52
CA LYS A 217 -7.98 10.65 -3.09
C LYS A 217 -7.45 11.58 -2.00
N THR A 218 -8.13 11.77 -0.87
CA THR A 218 -7.59 12.60 0.22
C THR A 218 -6.40 11.96 0.91
N GLY A 219 -6.39 10.63 1.08
CA GLY A 219 -5.22 9.90 1.58
C GLY A 219 -4.02 10.04 0.65
N LEU A 220 -4.22 9.85 -0.64
CA LEU A 220 -3.17 10.03 -1.65
C LEU A 220 -2.71 11.50 -1.75
N TRP A 221 -3.62 12.46 -1.64
CA TRP A 221 -3.29 13.88 -1.59
C TRP A 221 -2.32 14.18 -0.46
N TYR A 222 -2.61 13.71 0.74
CA TYR A 222 -1.73 13.94 1.88
C TYR A 222 -0.35 13.32 1.63
N TRP A 223 -0.33 12.04 1.25
CA TRP A 223 0.91 11.28 1.03
C TRP A 223 1.85 11.91 -0.01
N ASN A 224 1.27 12.43 -1.09
CA ASN A 224 2.03 12.93 -2.24
C ASN A 224 2.35 14.43 -2.15
N THR A 225 1.62 15.21 -1.35
CA THR A 225 1.75 16.67 -1.37
C THR A 225 2.09 17.30 -0.02
N GLN A 226 1.84 16.63 1.09
CA GLN A 226 1.98 17.21 2.43
C GLN A 226 3.24 16.70 3.13
N SER A 227 4.00 17.62 3.73
CA SER A 227 5.11 17.29 4.62
C SER A 227 4.71 17.26 6.09
N GLY A 228 3.52 17.78 6.44
CA GLY A 228 3.04 17.90 7.82
C GLY A 228 4.12 18.46 8.76
N PRO A 229 4.36 17.85 9.93
CA PRO A 229 5.43 18.26 10.83
C PRO A 229 6.83 17.72 10.46
N GLY A 230 6.95 17.04 9.32
CA GLY A 230 8.21 16.60 8.74
C GLY A 230 8.81 17.62 7.76
N SER A 231 9.81 17.16 6.99
CA SER A 231 10.56 17.97 6.03
C SER A 231 10.40 17.51 4.57
N MET A 232 9.60 16.47 4.33
CA MET A 232 9.36 15.90 3.01
C MET A 232 8.01 15.20 2.97
N THR A 233 7.49 14.89 1.78
CA THR A 233 6.26 14.11 1.64
C THR A 233 6.50 12.63 1.91
N GLY A 234 5.42 11.88 2.22
CA GLY A 234 5.49 10.42 2.33
C GLY A 234 6.02 9.77 1.05
N HIS A 235 5.58 10.27 -0.11
CA HIS A 235 6.08 9.86 -1.42
C HIS A 235 7.60 10.00 -1.53
N ASN A 236 8.13 11.20 -1.27
CA ASN A 236 9.56 11.48 -1.39
C ASN A 236 10.39 10.73 -0.35
N ALA A 237 9.86 10.50 0.86
CA ALA A 237 10.54 9.72 1.89
C ALA A 237 10.82 8.29 1.41
N MET A 238 9.88 7.68 0.70
CA MET A 238 10.03 6.32 0.18
C MET A 238 10.82 6.30 -1.13
N VAL A 239 10.49 7.16 -2.09
CA VAL A 239 11.14 7.19 -3.41
C VAL A 239 12.62 7.53 -3.34
N ASN A 240 13.02 8.45 -2.43
CA ASN A 240 14.41 8.87 -2.29
C ASN A 240 15.19 8.00 -1.29
N GLY A 241 14.58 6.95 -0.74
CA GLY A 241 15.23 6.06 0.24
C GLY A 241 15.56 6.73 1.58
N ALA A 242 14.87 7.82 1.95
CA ALA A 242 15.07 8.48 3.24
C ALA A 242 14.61 7.59 4.42
N GLY A 243 13.54 6.83 4.20
CA GLY A 243 13.07 5.76 5.10
C GLY A 243 11.70 6.00 5.71
N PHE A 244 11.09 4.92 6.19
CA PHE A 244 9.71 4.90 6.68
C PHE A 244 9.48 5.87 7.86
N GLY A 245 10.49 6.10 8.71
CA GLY A 245 10.39 7.04 9.83
C GLY A 245 10.07 8.48 9.40
N HIS A 246 10.50 8.90 8.21
CA HIS A 246 10.14 10.21 7.66
C HIS A 246 8.67 10.30 7.27
N THR A 247 8.03 9.17 6.91
CA THR A 247 6.59 9.13 6.64
C THR A 247 5.80 9.32 7.94
N ILE A 248 6.21 8.65 9.02
CA ILE A 248 5.63 8.81 10.36
C ILE A 248 5.76 10.26 10.81
N ARG A 249 6.97 10.83 10.67
CA ARG A 249 7.22 12.23 11.01
C ARG A 249 6.34 13.19 10.24
N SER A 250 6.10 12.92 8.97
CA SER A 250 5.28 13.79 8.12
C SER A 250 3.78 13.65 8.37
N ILE A 251 3.33 12.57 8.99
CA ILE A 251 1.93 12.35 9.34
C ILE A 251 1.62 12.88 10.76
N ASN A 252 2.43 12.50 11.75
CA ASN A 252 2.16 12.83 13.14
C ASN A 252 3.42 13.05 14.01
N GLY A 253 4.51 13.51 13.40
CA GLY A 253 5.80 13.67 14.07
C GLY A 253 5.80 14.61 15.27
N SER A 254 4.92 15.60 15.31
CA SER A 254 4.78 16.49 16.47
C SER A 254 4.35 15.77 17.75
N LEU A 255 3.64 14.64 17.63
CA LEU A 255 3.11 13.87 18.75
C LEU A 255 3.82 12.52 18.96
N GLU A 256 4.43 11.95 17.92
CA GLU A 256 4.96 10.59 17.98
C GLU A 256 6.48 10.50 18.01
N CYS A 257 7.17 11.27 17.16
CA CYS A 257 8.62 11.15 16.98
C CYS A 257 9.42 11.77 18.14
N ASP A 258 10.74 11.55 18.11
CA ASP A 258 11.73 12.08 19.07
C ASP A 258 11.43 11.63 20.51
N GLY A 259 10.95 10.39 20.63
CA GLY A 259 10.66 9.75 21.92
C GLY A 259 9.32 10.13 22.55
N LYS A 260 8.47 10.93 21.88
CA LYS A 260 7.18 11.39 22.44
C LYS A 260 6.15 10.27 22.56
N ASN A 261 6.07 9.38 21.57
CA ASN A 261 5.21 8.20 21.64
C ASN A 261 5.83 6.97 20.95
N PRO A 262 6.83 6.33 21.58
CA PRO A 262 7.52 5.19 21.00
C PRO A 262 6.59 4.00 20.68
N ALA A 263 5.49 3.86 21.43
CA ALA A 263 4.51 2.78 21.21
C ALA A 263 3.75 2.96 19.89
N GLN A 264 3.35 4.19 19.55
CA GLN A 264 2.65 4.46 18.28
C GLN A 264 3.59 4.35 17.07
N VAL A 265 4.83 4.85 17.20
CA VAL A 265 5.86 4.64 16.18
C VAL A 265 6.09 3.15 15.94
N GLN A 266 6.25 2.36 17.01
CA GLN A 266 6.41 0.91 16.90
C GLN A 266 5.20 0.24 16.24
N SER A 267 3.98 0.67 16.55
CA SER A 267 2.76 0.15 15.92
C SER A 267 2.77 0.37 14.40
N ARG A 268 3.15 1.56 13.92
CA ARG A 268 3.32 1.86 12.48
C ARG A 268 4.40 0.99 11.85
N VAL A 269 5.57 0.88 12.48
CA VAL A 269 6.69 0.09 11.97
C VAL A 269 6.31 -1.40 11.86
N THR A 270 5.66 -1.96 12.87
CA THR A 270 5.16 -3.34 12.85
C THR A 270 4.22 -3.57 11.68
N LYS A 271 3.30 -2.62 11.42
CA LYS A 271 2.37 -2.73 10.30
C LYS A 271 3.08 -2.62 8.94
N TYR A 272 4.05 -1.73 8.82
CA TYR A 272 4.86 -1.61 7.61
C TYR A 272 5.66 -2.88 7.32
N GLN A 273 6.29 -3.47 8.34
CA GLN A 273 6.99 -4.75 8.22
C GLN A 273 6.06 -5.87 7.73
N GLN A 274 4.86 -5.98 8.30
CA GLN A 274 3.85 -6.95 7.85
C GLN A 274 3.47 -6.75 6.38
N PHE A 275 3.24 -5.51 5.97
CA PHE A 275 2.80 -5.21 4.60
C PHE A 275 3.93 -5.37 3.58
N ALA A 276 5.16 -4.99 3.92
CA ALA A 276 6.34 -5.25 3.11
C ALA A 276 6.55 -6.77 2.91
N GLN A 277 6.33 -7.58 3.96
CA GLN A 277 6.36 -9.04 3.86
C GLN A 277 5.30 -9.60 2.92
N ILE A 278 4.05 -9.11 3.00
CA ILE A 278 2.96 -9.50 2.08
C ILE A 278 3.32 -9.21 0.62
N LEU A 279 4.03 -8.10 0.36
CA LEU A 279 4.47 -7.71 -0.98
C LEU A 279 5.79 -8.35 -1.41
N GLY A 280 6.44 -9.12 -0.52
CA GLY A 280 7.70 -9.80 -0.79
C GLY A 280 8.90 -8.87 -0.99
N VAL A 281 8.96 -7.75 -0.25
CA VAL A 281 10.05 -6.76 -0.34
C VAL A 281 10.67 -6.47 1.03
N PRO A 282 11.96 -6.10 1.09
CA PRO A 282 12.57 -5.62 2.33
C PRO A 282 11.97 -4.27 2.74
N THR A 283 12.08 -3.90 4.01
CA THR A 283 11.57 -2.62 4.52
C THR A 283 12.46 -1.41 4.21
N GLY A 284 13.72 -1.65 3.84
CA GLY A 284 14.73 -0.59 3.79
C GLY A 284 15.22 -0.17 5.19
N ALA A 285 15.94 0.95 5.25
CA ALA A 285 16.52 1.50 6.48
C ALA A 285 15.65 2.63 7.09
N ASN A 286 16.09 3.16 8.23
CA ASN A 286 15.51 4.33 8.91
C ASN A 286 13.99 4.21 9.15
N LEU A 287 13.58 3.10 9.78
CA LEU A 287 12.17 2.80 10.01
C LEU A 287 11.52 3.67 11.09
N TYR A 288 12.33 4.22 11.99
CA TYR A 288 11.88 4.93 13.19
C TYR A 288 12.12 6.43 13.06
N CYS A 289 11.33 7.17 13.82
CA CYS A 289 11.53 8.53 14.25
C CYS A 289 11.26 8.56 15.77
#